data_AF-A0A1Y0IUH7-F1
#
_entry.id   AF-A0A1Y0IUH7-F1
#
_cell.length_a   1.000
_cell.length_b   1.000
_cell.length_c   1.000
_cell.angle_alpha   90.00
_cell.angle_beta   90.00
_cell.angle_gamma   90.00
#
_symmetry.space_group_name_H-M   'P 1'
#
loop_
_entity.id
_entity.type
_entity.pdbx_description
1 polymer ?
#
loop_
_entity_poly.entity_id
_entity_poly.type
_entity_poly.pdbx_seq_one_letter_code
_entity_poly.pdbx_strand_id
1 'polypeptide(L)'
;MSRKWRWLVAAFALAFAFLFVAAEPMQYISKGDESVFTTRNLVRGSQGNDVRELQGRLKHLGYYKGKIDGDFGWGTYWAVRNFQYKFGMKVDGVVGDNTRTRLVRATRGYNPWAAGGGGGSSGGGGGSAPKASAPATKSANYGGKNISANDLKLLANAVYGEARGEPYIGQVAIAAVILNRIDNPNFPNTVPGVIFQPGAFTAVADGQIWLTPNAQATKAVQDAIKGWDPSSTAIYYFNPATATSKWIWSRPQIKRIGRHIFCR
;
A
#
# COMPACT_ATOMS: atom_id res chain seq x y z
N MET A 1 72.72 -62.88 -13.95
CA MET A 1 73.07 -62.69 -12.52
C MET A 1 73.33 -61.20 -12.31
N SER A 2 72.43 -60.45 -11.64
CA SER A 2 72.52 -60.03 -10.22
C SER A 2 73.61 -58.95 -10.02
N ARG A 3 73.43 -57.75 -9.42
CA ARG A 3 72.48 -57.19 -8.44
C ARG A 3 72.59 -55.65 -8.45
N LYS A 4 71.52 -55.02 -7.97
CA LYS A 4 71.42 -53.61 -7.55
C LYS A 4 72.18 -53.38 -6.23
N TRP A 5 72.78 -52.19 -6.01
CA TRP A 5 72.70 -51.30 -4.81
C TRP A 5 73.87 -50.31 -4.74
N ARG A 6 73.62 -48.98 -4.68
CA ARG A 6 73.69 -48.01 -3.51
C ARG A 6 75.14 -47.78 -3.03
N TRP A 7 75.69 -46.56 -2.96
CA TRP A 7 75.65 -45.54 -1.86
C TRP A 7 76.20 -44.19 -2.40
N LEU A 8 75.50 -43.05 -2.29
CA LEU A 8 75.52 -41.99 -1.24
C LEU A 8 76.85 -41.20 -1.09
N VAL A 9 76.85 -39.89 -1.41
CA VAL A 9 77.52 -38.82 -0.63
C VAL A 9 76.70 -37.51 -0.72
N ALA A 10 76.58 -36.83 0.41
CA ALA A 10 75.70 -35.71 0.74
C ALA A 10 76.36 -34.32 0.70
N ALA A 11 75.54 -33.28 0.96
CA ALA A 11 75.82 -31.87 1.39
C ALA A 11 75.36 -30.82 0.35
N PHE A 12 74.72 -29.69 0.65
CA PHE A 12 74.26 -29.04 1.89
C PHE A 12 73.21 -27.95 1.54
N ALA A 13 72.20 -27.79 2.40
CA ALA A 13 71.32 -26.63 2.67
C ALA A 13 70.95 -25.58 1.59
N LEU A 14 69.65 -25.38 1.39
CA LEU A 14 68.99 -24.10 1.73
C LEU A 14 67.47 -24.28 1.79
N ALA A 15 66.89 -23.89 2.92
CA ALA A 15 65.47 -23.84 3.15
C ALA A 15 64.80 -22.87 2.16
N PHE A 16 63.82 -23.34 1.41
CA PHE A 16 62.81 -22.46 0.83
C PHE A 16 61.44 -22.90 1.32
N ALA A 17 60.81 -21.93 1.96
CA ALA A 17 59.56 -22.04 2.66
C ALA A 17 58.42 -22.51 1.76
N PHE A 18 57.49 -23.23 2.41
CA PHE A 18 56.10 -23.40 2.05
C PHE A 18 55.53 -22.29 1.17
N LEU A 19 55.03 -22.65 -0.02
CA LEU A 19 53.81 -22.04 -0.55
C LEU A 19 53.11 -23.05 -1.46
N PHE A 20 52.54 -24.09 -0.86
CA PHE A 20 51.53 -24.90 -1.52
C PHE A 20 50.24 -24.05 -1.54
N VAL A 21 50.07 -23.23 -2.58
CA VAL A 21 48.77 -22.58 -2.83
C VAL A 21 47.85 -23.67 -3.36
N ALA A 22 47.25 -24.41 -2.42
CA ALA A 22 46.01 -25.11 -2.72
C ALA A 22 45.00 -24.02 -3.09
N ALA A 23 44.62 -23.95 -4.36
CA ALA A 23 43.43 -23.25 -4.78
C ALA A 23 42.25 -24.00 -4.17
N GLU A 24 41.92 -23.69 -2.92
CA GLU A 24 40.64 -24.07 -2.37
C GLU A 24 39.57 -23.50 -3.29
N PRO A 25 38.49 -24.24 -3.59
CA PRO A 25 37.33 -23.61 -4.17
C PRO A 25 36.88 -22.58 -3.15
N MET A 26 37.18 -21.31 -3.43
CA MET A 26 36.60 -20.19 -2.74
C MET A 26 35.11 -20.49 -2.68
N GLN A 27 34.60 -20.85 -1.50
CA GLN A 27 33.17 -20.92 -1.30
C GLN A 27 32.67 -19.55 -1.70
N TYR A 28 32.04 -19.50 -2.87
CA TYR A 28 31.43 -18.30 -3.38
C TYR A 28 30.30 -18.02 -2.41
N ILE A 29 30.58 -17.19 -1.40
CA ILE A 29 29.55 -16.62 -0.56
C ILE A 29 28.67 -15.85 -1.53
N SER A 30 27.55 -16.46 -1.88
CA SER A 30 26.47 -15.77 -2.57
C SER A 30 26.15 -14.56 -1.69
N LYS A 31 26.52 -13.36 -2.17
CA LYS A 31 26.05 -12.07 -1.66
C LYS A 31 24.55 -11.95 -1.95
N GLY A 32 23.79 -12.83 -1.34
CA GLY A 32 22.36 -13.02 -1.56
C GLY A 32 21.78 -13.54 -0.27
N ASP A 33 21.69 -12.66 0.72
CA ASP A 33 20.71 -12.63 1.82
C ASP A 33 21.12 -11.64 2.92
N GLU A 34 21.67 -10.47 2.56
CA GLU A 34 21.51 -9.32 3.48
C GLU A 34 20.01 -9.05 3.54
N SER A 35 19.39 -9.29 4.70
CA SER A 35 17.96 -9.10 4.87
C SER A 35 17.61 -7.63 4.62
N VAL A 36 17.17 -7.32 3.39
CA VAL A 36 16.78 -5.97 2.93
C VAL A 36 15.58 -5.41 3.72
N PHE A 37 14.96 -6.26 4.52
CA PHE A 37 13.91 -5.93 5.47
C PHE A 37 14.43 -6.16 6.89
N THR A 38 14.65 -5.10 7.66
CA THR A 38 14.82 -5.26 9.11
C THR A 38 13.55 -5.83 9.73
N THR A 39 13.69 -6.54 10.86
CA THR A 39 12.56 -7.19 11.56
C THR A 39 11.60 -6.21 12.23
N ARG A 40 11.91 -4.90 12.25
CA ARG A 40 11.04 -3.89 12.85
C ARG A 40 9.69 -3.83 12.15
N ASN A 41 8.64 -3.63 12.93
CA ASN A 41 7.30 -3.37 12.38
C ASN A 41 7.31 -2.02 11.66
N LEU A 42 6.84 -2.00 10.40
CA LEU A 42 6.62 -0.75 9.68
C LEU A 42 5.17 -0.32 9.81
N VAL A 43 4.98 0.93 10.17
CA VAL A 43 3.67 1.58 10.32
C VAL A 43 3.69 2.96 9.67
N ARG A 44 2.53 3.58 9.51
CA ARG A 44 2.44 4.96 9.03
C ARG A 44 3.31 5.88 9.89
N GLY A 45 4.16 6.68 9.24
CA GLY A 45 5.17 7.53 9.90
C GLY A 45 6.56 6.88 10.00
N SER A 46 6.70 5.58 9.75
CA SER A 46 8.01 4.95 9.58
C SER A 46 8.74 5.55 8.38
N GLN A 47 10.08 5.62 8.45
CA GLN A 47 10.91 6.11 7.36
C GLN A 47 12.11 5.17 7.11
N GLY A 48 12.83 5.40 6.00
CA GLY A 48 14.12 4.78 5.71
C GLY A 48 14.08 3.62 4.72
N ASN A 49 15.19 2.86 4.66
CA ASN A 49 15.42 1.85 3.62
C ASN A 49 14.39 0.72 3.61
N ASP A 50 13.90 0.27 4.76
CA ASP A 50 12.85 -0.77 4.79
C ASP A 50 11.54 -0.28 4.19
N VAL A 51 11.26 1.02 4.31
CA VAL A 51 10.07 1.61 3.70
C VAL A 51 10.27 1.75 2.19
N ARG A 52 11.48 2.07 1.72
CA ARG A 52 11.80 2.05 0.28
C ARG A 52 11.61 0.65 -0.28
N GLU A 53 12.08 -0.37 0.43
CA GLU A 53 11.93 -1.77 0.04
C GLU A 53 10.46 -2.20 0.02
N LEU A 54 9.70 -1.86 1.07
CA LEU A 54 8.26 -2.06 1.13
C LEU A 54 7.55 -1.43 -0.07
N GLN A 55 7.81 -0.15 -0.33
CA GLN A 55 7.22 0.60 -1.44
C GLN A 55 7.59 -0.02 -2.79
N GLY A 56 8.85 -0.44 -2.97
CA GLY A 56 9.33 -1.08 -4.19
C GLY A 56 8.64 -2.40 -4.47
N ARG A 57 8.52 -3.28 -3.47
CA ARG A 57 7.80 -4.55 -3.59
C ARG A 57 6.30 -4.34 -3.82
N LEU A 58 5.67 -3.44 -3.07
CA LEU A 58 4.26 -3.11 -3.28
C LEU A 58 4.02 -2.52 -4.67
N LYS A 59 4.96 -1.74 -5.20
CA LYS A 59 4.91 -1.18 -6.55
C LYS A 59 5.09 -2.24 -7.63
N HIS A 60 6.04 -3.16 -7.45
CA HIS A 60 6.23 -4.32 -8.33
C HIS A 60 4.97 -5.18 -8.42
N LEU A 61 4.24 -5.33 -7.31
CA LEU A 61 2.97 -6.03 -7.26
C LEU A 61 1.75 -5.19 -7.72
N GLY A 62 1.94 -3.92 -8.05
CA GLY A 62 0.88 -3.02 -8.50
C GLY A 62 0.01 -2.39 -7.40
N TYR A 63 0.30 -2.61 -6.11
CA TYR A 63 -0.43 -2.02 -4.99
C TYR A 63 -0.03 -0.57 -4.69
N TYR A 64 1.16 -0.16 -5.10
CA TYR A 64 1.69 1.19 -4.83
C TYR A 64 2.09 1.90 -6.13
N LYS A 65 1.52 3.06 -6.38
CA LYS A 65 1.80 3.87 -7.59
C LYS A 65 2.66 5.11 -7.32
N GLY A 66 2.99 5.37 -6.06
CA GLY A 66 3.78 6.53 -5.64
C GLY A 66 5.27 6.42 -5.97
N LYS A 67 6.03 7.42 -5.53
CA LYS A 67 7.50 7.44 -5.60
C LYS A 67 8.06 6.53 -4.50
N ILE A 68 9.19 5.87 -4.76
CA ILE A 68 9.90 5.10 -3.72
C ILE A 68 10.79 6.07 -2.96
N ASP A 69 10.18 6.80 -2.03
CA ASP A 69 10.80 7.90 -1.27
C ASP A 69 11.27 7.48 0.13
N GLY A 70 10.85 6.30 0.61
CA GLY A 70 11.20 5.82 1.93
C GLY A 70 10.34 6.41 3.04
N ASP A 71 9.25 7.08 2.70
CA ASP A 71 8.30 7.63 3.66
C ASP A 71 7.02 6.78 3.72
N PHE A 72 6.71 6.25 4.91
CA PHE A 72 5.50 5.46 5.11
C PHE A 72 4.33 6.42 5.33
N GLY A 73 3.96 7.12 4.27
CA GLY A 73 2.79 7.99 4.22
C GLY A 73 1.50 7.21 3.98
N TRP A 74 0.43 7.96 3.73
CA TRP A 74 -0.89 7.38 3.46
C TRP A 74 -0.92 6.50 2.22
N GLY A 75 -0.19 6.83 1.16
CA GLY A 75 -0.11 5.98 -0.03
C GLY A 75 0.47 4.60 0.28
N THR A 76 1.55 4.54 1.06
CA THR A 76 2.17 3.29 1.50
C THR A 76 1.24 2.50 2.41
N TYR A 77 0.57 3.17 3.36
CA TYR A 77 -0.41 2.56 4.25
C TYR A 77 -1.55 1.85 3.51
N TRP A 78 -2.14 2.50 2.51
CA TRP A 78 -3.21 1.89 1.72
C TRP A 78 -2.71 0.76 0.83
N ALA A 79 -1.52 0.90 0.25
CA ALA A 79 -0.91 -0.18 -0.50
C ALA A 79 -0.69 -1.44 0.37
N VAL A 80 -0.25 -1.27 1.61
CA VAL A 80 -0.14 -2.37 2.59
C VAL A 80 -1.50 -2.98 2.88
N ARG A 81 -2.52 -2.17 3.17
CA ARG A 81 -3.87 -2.70 3.47
C ARG A 81 -4.49 -3.45 2.31
N ASN A 82 -4.33 -2.96 1.08
CA ASN A 82 -4.79 -3.64 -0.13
C ASN A 82 -4.07 -4.97 -0.35
N PHE A 83 -2.76 -4.99 -0.13
CA PHE A 83 -1.96 -6.20 -0.14
C PHE A 83 -2.44 -7.20 0.93
N GLN A 84 -2.63 -6.74 2.18
CA GLN A 84 -3.15 -7.56 3.27
C GLN A 84 -4.52 -8.16 2.94
N TYR A 85 -5.44 -7.34 2.42
CA TYR A 85 -6.76 -7.77 1.99
C TYR A 85 -6.69 -8.85 0.91
N LYS A 86 -5.90 -8.64 -0.15
CA LYS A 86 -5.77 -9.61 -1.26
C LYS A 86 -5.26 -10.97 -0.80
N PHE A 87 -4.43 -11.00 0.25
CA PHE A 87 -3.83 -12.22 0.77
C PHE A 87 -4.51 -12.75 2.04
N GLY A 88 -5.71 -12.26 2.38
CA GLY A 88 -6.51 -12.78 3.49
C GLY A 88 -5.87 -12.56 4.87
N MET A 89 -5.02 -11.54 5.01
CA MET A 89 -4.38 -11.18 6.26
C MET A 89 -5.21 -10.15 7.03
N LYS A 90 -4.87 -9.94 8.31
CA LYS A 90 -5.41 -8.82 9.09
C LYS A 90 -5.09 -7.50 8.38
N VAL A 91 -6.13 -6.72 8.05
CA VAL A 91 -6.02 -5.50 7.25
C VAL A 91 -5.84 -4.27 8.14
N ASP A 92 -4.74 -4.23 8.89
CA ASP A 92 -4.41 -3.18 9.87
C ASP A 92 -3.42 -2.13 9.36
N GLY A 93 -2.81 -2.36 8.19
CA GLY A 93 -1.79 -1.49 7.61
C GLY A 93 -0.43 -1.58 8.30
N VAL A 94 -0.24 -2.58 9.17
CA VAL A 94 1.03 -2.86 9.86
C VAL A 94 1.81 -3.91 9.08
N VAL A 95 3.06 -3.59 8.77
CA VAL A 95 3.99 -4.54 8.15
C VAL A 95 4.80 -5.21 9.25
N GLY A 96 4.16 -6.18 9.91
CA GLY A 96 4.82 -7.14 10.79
C GLY A 96 5.26 -8.40 10.04
N ASP A 97 5.68 -9.42 10.80
CA ASP A 97 6.31 -10.64 10.25
C ASP A 97 5.46 -11.37 9.21
N ASN A 98 4.15 -11.50 9.44
CA ASN A 98 3.25 -12.16 8.50
C ASN A 98 3.15 -11.38 7.17
N THR A 99 2.90 -10.06 7.26
CA THR A 99 2.82 -9.18 6.08
C THR A 99 4.14 -9.21 5.29
N ARG A 100 5.28 -9.10 5.99
CA ARG A 100 6.61 -9.12 5.39
C ARG A 100 6.90 -10.45 4.69
N THR A 101 6.66 -11.57 5.37
CA THR A 101 6.85 -12.91 4.81
C THR A 101 6.02 -13.10 3.55
N ARG A 102 4.75 -12.67 3.58
CA ARG A 102 3.89 -12.74 2.41
C ARG A 102 4.41 -11.86 1.27
N LEU A 103 4.89 -10.66 1.58
CA LEU A 103 5.40 -9.70 0.59
C LEU A 103 6.63 -10.27 -0.12
N VAL A 104 7.58 -10.82 0.63
CA VAL A 104 8.78 -11.49 0.08
C VAL A 104 8.39 -12.69 -0.78
N ARG A 105 7.48 -13.55 -0.30
CA ARG A 105 7.00 -14.71 -1.08
C ARG A 105 6.29 -14.30 -2.39
N ALA A 106 5.51 -13.22 -2.35
CA ALA A 106 4.81 -12.68 -3.52
C ALA A 106 5.74 -12.00 -4.52
N THR A 107 6.96 -11.65 -4.11
CA THR A 107 7.96 -10.93 -4.92
C THR A 107 9.25 -11.73 -5.06
N ARG A 108 9.15 -13.06 -5.20
CA ARG A 108 10.31 -13.91 -5.51
C ARG A 108 10.95 -13.44 -6.83
N GLY A 109 12.25 -13.16 -6.79
CA GLY A 109 12.98 -12.61 -7.95
C GLY A 109 12.92 -11.09 -8.08
N TYR A 110 12.27 -10.38 -7.14
CA TYR A 110 12.38 -8.92 -7.07
C TYR A 110 13.82 -8.50 -6.77
N ASN A 111 14.42 -7.76 -7.70
CA ASN A 111 15.71 -7.13 -7.53
C ASN A 111 15.52 -5.64 -7.18
N PRO A 112 15.80 -5.20 -5.94
CA PRO A 112 15.64 -3.81 -5.55
C PRO A 112 16.52 -2.84 -6.35
N TRP A 113 17.57 -3.34 -7.01
CA TRP A 113 18.54 -2.55 -7.77
C TRP A 113 18.18 -2.39 -9.26
N ALA A 114 17.24 -3.18 -9.79
CA ALA A 114 16.87 -3.12 -11.21
C ALA A 114 16.08 -1.86 -11.59
N ALA A 115 15.51 -1.14 -10.61
CA ALA A 115 14.66 0.03 -10.84
C ALA A 115 15.38 1.40 -10.78
N GLY A 116 16.72 1.40 -10.71
CA GLY A 116 17.54 2.61 -10.89
C GLY A 116 18.25 3.11 -9.63
N GLY A 117 19.58 3.04 -9.67
CA GLY A 117 20.49 3.90 -8.92
C GLY A 117 21.00 3.39 -7.56
N GLY A 118 22.10 2.64 -7.59
CA GLY A 118 23.38 3.17 -7.11
C GLY A 118 23.40 3.99 -5.81
N GLY A 119 23.50 3.37 -4.63
CA GLY A 119 23.90 4.08 -3.41
C GLY A 119 24.05 3.18 -2.19
N GLY A 120 25.31 2.88 -1.83
CA GLY A 120 25.69 1.96 -0.77
C GLY A 120 25.45 2.45 0.67
N SER A 121 25.70 1.50 1.58
CA SER A 121 25.48 1.55 3.03
C SER A 121 26.45 2.47 3.78
N SER A 122 25.99 2.89 4.96
CA SER A 122 26.69 3.25 6.20
C SER A 122 26.86 4.74 6.55
N GLY A 123 26.49 5.07 7.79
CA GLY A 123 26.80 6.34 8.46
C GLY A 123 25.67 6.83 9.36
N GLY A 124 25.74 6.52 10.66
CA GLY A 124 24.90 7.13 11.67
C GLY A 124 25.18 8.63 11.81
N GLY A 125 24.16 9.39 12.24
CA GLY A 125 24.29 10.81 12.53
C GLY A 125 22.94 11.49 12.56
N GLY A 126 22.40 11.69 13.77
CA GLY A 126 21.24 12.53 14.00
C GLY A 126 21.54 13.96 13.54
N GLY A 127 20.68 14.48 12.67
CA GLY A 127 20.76 15.85 12.17
C GLY A 127 19.47 16.15 11.45
N SER A 128 18.51 16.74 12.18
CA SER A 128 17.25 17.24 11.63
C SER A 128 17.52 18.28 10.55
N ALA A 129 17.40 17.87 9.29
CA ALA A 129 17.35 18.79 8.15
C ALA A 129 15.89 19.28 7.96
N PRO A 130 15.68 20.53 7.56
CA PRO A 130 14.37 21.18 7.63
C PRO A 130 13.41 20.54 6.63
N LYS A 131 12.25 20.17 7.15
CA LYS A 131 11.07 19.69 6.42
C LYS A 131 10.67 20.74 5.36
N ALA A 132 11.04 20.50 4.11
CA ALA A 132 10.43 21.18 2.98
C ALA A 132 8.92 20.91 3.04
N SER A 133 8.16 21.97 3.26
CA SER A 133 6.70 21.96 3.30
C SER A 133 6.17 21.47 1.96
N ALA A 134 5.55 20.28 1.97
CA ALA A 134 4.72 19.84 0.86
C ALA A 134 3.71 20.95 0.52
N PRO A 135 3.45 21.22 -0.78
CA PRO A 135 2.54 22.29 -1.17
C PRO A 135 1.18 22.08 -0.51
N ALA A 136 0.62 23.14 0.06
CA ALA A 136 -0.65 23.12 0.77
C ALA A 136 -1.75 22.54 -0.13
N THR A 137 -2.05 21.26 0.07
CA THR A 137 -3.18 20.61 -0.58
C THR A 137 -4.46 21.22 -0.02
N LYS A 138 -5.27 21.85 -0.86
CA LYS A 138 -6.59 22.39 -0.48
C LYS A 138 -7.39 21.30 0.26
N SER A 139 -7.53 21.46 1.57
CA SER A 139 -8.38 20.62 2.41
C SER A 139 -9.75 21.27 2.52
N ALA A 140 -10.81 20.47 2.43
CA ALA A 140 -12.17 20.92 2.73
C ALA A 140 -12.47 20.66 4.21
N ASN A 141 -13.33 21.49 4.80
CA ASN A 141 -13.83 21.27 6.16
C ASN A 141 -15.26 20.72 6.07
N TYR A 142 -15.50 19.57 6.69
CA TYR A 142 -16.82 18.94 6.79
C TYR A 142 -17.14 18.66 8.25
N GLY A 143 -18.09 19.40 8.84
CA GLY A 143 -18.50 19.20 10.24
C GLY A 143 -17.34 19.26 11.24
N GLY A 144 -16.35 20.13 11.02
CA GLY A 144 -15.13 20.25 11.84
C GLY A 144 -14.04 19.22 11.50
N LYS A 145 -14.29 18.28 10.58
CA LYS A 145 -13.31 17.30 10.10
C LYS A 145 -12.56 17.84 8.87
N ASN A 146 -11.24 17.70 8.89
CA ASN A 146 -10.39 18.04 7.75
C ASN A 146 -10.41 16.92 6.71
N ILE A 147 -10.99 17.20 5.54
CA ILE A 147 -10.98 16.34 4.36
C ILE A 147 -9.83 16.78 3.46
N SER A 148 -8.78 15.97 3.36
CA SER A 148 -7.60 16.32 2.56
C SER A 148 -7.90 16.27 1.05
N ALA A 149 -7.02 16.86 0.23
CA ALA A 149 -7.15 16.73 -1.23
C ALA A 149 -7.06 15.27 -1.71
N ASN A 150 -6.39 14.39 -0.96
CA ASN A 150 -6.35 12.96 -1.29
C ASN A 150 -7.68 12.27 -0.92
N ASP A 151 -8.30 12.66 0.19
CA ASP A 151 -9.62 12.16 0.57
C ASP A 151 -10.69 12.58 -0.45
N LEU A 152 -10.61 13.81 -0.96
CA LEU A 152 -11.47 14.28 -2.05
C LEU A 152 -11.36 13.41 -3.31
N LYS A 153 -10.14 13.00 -3.67
CA LYS A 153 -9.92 12.11 -4.82
C LYS A 153 -10.53 10.73 -4.58
N LEU A 154 -10.33 10.17 -3.38
CA LEU A 154 -10.90 8.87 -3.01
C LEU A 154 -12.43 8.91 -3.03
N LEU A 155 -13.04 9.92 -2.40
CA LEU A 155 -14.49 10.14 -2.42
C LEU A 155 -15.01 10.22 -3.85
N ALA A 156 -14.38 11.05 -4.70
CA ALA A 156 -14.85 11.26 -6.05
C ALA A 156 -14.74 9.99 -6.91
N ASN A 157 -13.68 9.20 -6.75
CA ASN A 157 -13.53 7.93 -7.47
C ASN A 157 -14.51 6.86 -6.95
N ALA A 158 -14.77 6.81 -5.65
CA ALA A 158 -15.78 5.93 -5.07
C ALA A 158 -17.18 6.30 -5.59
N VAL A 159 -17.57 7.58 -5.52
CA VAL A 159 -18.84 8.08 -6.06
C VAL A 159 -18.97 7.81 -7.55
N TYR A 160 -17.89 7.98 -8.32
CA TYR A 160 -17.92 7.68 -9.74
C TYR A 160 -18.14 6.19 -10.03
N GLY A 161 -17.50 5.28 -9.30
CA GLY A 161 -17.73 3.84 -9.47
C GLY A 161 -19.18 3.44 -9.18
N GLU A 162 -19.78 4.04 -8.16
CA GLU A 162 -21.12 3.68 -7.69
C GLU A 162 -22.25 4.38 -8.47
N ALA A 163 -22.01 5.56 -9.03
CA ALA A 163 -23.05 6.41 -9.60
C ALA A 163 -22.73 6.97 -10.99
N ARG A 164 -21.80 6.35 -11.73
CA ARG A 164 -21.58 6.70 -13.14
C ARG A 164 -22.86 6.46 -13.94
N GLY A 165 -23.32 7.51 -14.64
CA GLY A 165 -24.55 7.46 -15.44
C GLY A 165 -25.83 7.75 -14.63
N GLU A 166 -25.74 7.89 -13.31
CA GLU A 166 -26.86 8.35 -12.48
C GLU A 166 -27.09 9.86 -12.65
N PRO A 167 -28.32 10.36 -12.40
CA PRO A 167 -28.58 11.80 -12.32
C PRO A 167 -27.68 12.45 -11.28
N TYR A 168 -27.34 13.73 -11.47
CA TYR A 168 -26.40 14.45 -10.58
C TYR A 168 -26.78 14.36 -9.10
N ILE A 169 -28.07 14.50 -8.79
CA ILE A 169 -28.61 14.34 -7.43
C ILE A 169 -28.32 12.94 -6.82
N GLY A 170 -28.27 11.89 -7.64
CA GLY A 170 -27.88 10.55 -7.20
C GLY A 170 -26.39 10.45 -6.86
N GLN A 171 -25.52 11.13 -7.60
CA GLN A 171 -24.08 11.20 -7.30
C GLN A 171 -23.83 11.94 -5.98
N VAL A 172 -24.54 13.06 -5.76
CA VAL A 172 -24.49 13.79 -4.48
C VAL A 172 -25.01 12.91 -3.34
N ALA A 173 -26.09 12.15 -3.56
CA ALA A 173 -26.65 11.25 -2.55
C ALA A 173 -25.67 10.13 -2.14
N ILE A 174 -24.92 9.53 -3.07
CA ILE A 174 -23.87 8.55 -2.73
C ILE A 174 -22.73 9.21 -1.95
N ALA A 175 -22.31 10.41 -2.35
CA ALA A 175 -21.29 11.16 -1.60
C ALA A 175 -21.76 11.42 -0.16
N ALA A 176 -23.01 11.85 0.02
CA ALA A 176 -23.61 12.09 1.32
C ALA A 176 -23.68 10.80 2.17
N VAL A 177 -24.00 9.63 1.59
CA VAL A 177 -23.94 8.35 2.32
C VAL A 177 -22.54 8.08 2.89
N ILE A 178 -21.48 8.36 2.12
CA ILE A 178 -20.10 8.17 2.63
C ILE A 178 -19.84 9.09 3.82
N LEU A 179 -20.26 10.35 3.74
CA LEU A 179 -20.12 11.32 4.83
C LEU A 179 -20.96 10.93 6.06
N ASN A 180 -22.19 10.46 5.85
CA ASN A 180 -23.07 9.95 6.90
C ASN A 180 -22.45 8.74 7.61
N ARG A 181 -21.75 7.86 6.89
CA ARG A 181 -20.97 6.77 7.50
C ARG A 181 -19.82 7.30 8.35
N ILE A 182 -19.08 8.30 7.88
CA ILE A 182 -17.99 8.92 8.65
C ILE A 182 -18.50 9.51 9.98
N ASP A 183 -19.73 10.02 10.00
CA ASP A 183 -20.37 10.59 11.19
C ASP A 183 -21.07 9.55 12.07
N ASN A 184 -21.26 8.32 11.59
CA ASN A 184 -21.99 7.27 12.29
C ASN A 184 -21.03 6.36 13.09
N PRO A 185 -21.27 6.14 14.39
CA PRO A 185 -20.37 5.38 15.27
C PRO A 185 -20.21 3.89 14.88
N ASN A 186 -21.11 3.34 14.06
CA ASN A 186 -21.03 1.95 13.58
C ASN A 186 -20.08 1.79 12.40
N PHE A 187 -19.49 2.88 11.90
CA PHE A 187 -18.57 2.88 10.76
C PHE A 187 -17.25 3.56 11.15
N PRO A 188 -16.18 3.31 10.37
CA PRO A 188 -14.94 4.05 10.52
C PRO A 188 -15.16 5.56 10.33
N ASN A 189 -14.51 6.37 11.17
CA ASN A 189 -14.68 7.83 11.20
C ASN A 189 -13.73 8.60 10.25
N THR A 190 -13.25 7.95 9.19
CA THR A 190 -12.37 8.58 8.18
C THR A 190 -12.80 8.19 6.77
N VAL A 191 -12.61 9.08 5.80
CA VAL A 191 -12.92 8.82 4.38
C VAL A 191 -12.33 7.48 3.92
N PRO A 192 -11.03 7.23 4.10
CA PRO A 192 -10.48 5.96 3.65
C PRO A 192 -10.98 4.78 4.48
N GLY A 193 -11.25 4.97 5.78
CA GLY A 193 -11.81 3.94 6.64
C GLY A 193 -13.13 3.41 6.10
N VAL A 194 -14.02 4.29 5.64
CA VAL A 194 -15.31 3.92 5.02
C VAL A 194 -15.11 3.33 3.62
N ILE A 195 -14.32 3.98 2.77
CA ILE A 195 -14.16 3.59 1.37
C ILE A 195 -13.52 2.20 1.22
N PHE A 196 -12.57 1.85 2.08
CA PHE A 196 -11.85 0.58 1.98
C PHE A 196 -12.44 -0.54 2.83
N GLN A 197 -13.66 -0.38 3.35
CA GLN A 197 -14.37 -1.53 3.94
C GLN A 197 -14.58 -2.61 2.87
N PRO A 198 -14.35 -3.90 3.20
CA PRO A 198 -14.50 -4.99 2.23
C PRO A 198 -15.87 -4.97 1.53
N GLY A 199 -15.84 -4.90 0.19
CA GLY A 199 -17.05 -4.91 -0.64
C GLY A 199 -17.92 -3.65 -0.56
N ALA A 200 -17.48 -2.57 0.08
CA ALA A 200 -18.27 -1.37 0.23
C ALA A 200 -18.38 -0.52 -1.04
N PHE A 201 -17.34 -0.53 -1.88
CA PHE A 201 -17.26 0.26 -3.12
C PHE A 201 -16.57 -0.54 -4.23
N THR A 202 -17.22 -0.63 -5.39
CA THR A 202 -16.74 -1.34 -6.59
C THR A 202 -15.41 -0.78 -7.11
N ALA A 203 -15.25 0.55 -7.09
CA ALA A 203 -14.04 1.24 -7.54
C ALA A 203 -12.75 0.77 -6.84
N VAL A 204 -12.86 0.25 -5.61
CA VAL A 204 -11.72 -0.33 -4.88
C VAL A 204 -11.33 -1.67 -5.50
N ALA A 205 -12.30 -2.56 -5.71
CA ALA A 205 -12.08 -3.88 -6.29
C ALA A 205 -11.58 -3.80 -7.75
N ASP A 206 -12.11 -2.84 -8.52
CA ASP A 206 -11.77 -2.63 -9.93
C ASP A 206 -10.46 -1.84 -10.12
N GLY A 207 -9.80 -1.44 -9.03
CA GLY A 207 -8.54 -0.68 -9.06
C GLY A 207 -8.68 0.77 -9.58
N GLN A 208 -9.91 1.25 -9.77
CA GLN A 208 -10.23 2.58 -10.27
C GLN A 208 -10.10 3.68 -9.21
N ILE A 209 -9.99 3.32 -7.93
CA ILE A 209 -9.92 4.26 -6.81
C ILE A 209 -8.72 5.22 -6.87
N TRP A 210 -7.70 4.92 -7.66
CA TRP A 210 -6.46 5.71 -7.81
C TRP A 210 -6.38 6.52 -9.11
N LEU A 211 -7.44 6.54 -9.92
CA LEU A 211 -7.45 7.28 -11.18
C LEU A 211 -7.65 8.78 -10.95
N THR A 212 -7.44 9.57 -12.01
CA THR A 212 -7.83 10.98 -12.02
C THR A 212 -9.34 11.08 -11.84
N PRO A 213 -9.82 11.82 -10.82
CA PRO A 213 -11.26 11.91 -10.56
C PRO A 213 -12.05 12.52 -11.71
N ASN A 214 -13.24 11.97 -11.92
CA ASN A 214 -14.22 12.59 -12.81
C ASN A 214 -14.67 13.95 -12.24
N ALA A 215 -14.77 14.96 -13.10
CA ALA A 215 -15.11 16.32 -12.69
C ALA A 215 -16.51 16.43 -12.07
N GLN A 216 -17.51 15.72 -12.62
CA GLN A 216 -18.87 15.74 -12.10
C GLN A 216 -18.97 15.04 -10.74
N ALA A 217 -18.33 13.88 -10.58
CA ALA A 217 -18.28 13.18 -9.29
C ALA A 217 -17.53 14.03 -8.23
N THR A 218 -16.46 14.72 -8.64
CA THR A 218 -15.73 15.65 -7.77
C THR A 218 -16.63 16.79 -7.30
N LYS A 219 -17.42 17.38 -8.20
CA LYS A 219 -18.38 18.44 -7.87
C LYS A 219 -19.46 17.91 -6.91
N ALA A 220 -19.98 16.71 -7.16
CA ALA A 220 -20.98 16.08 -6.30
C ALA A 220 -20.46 15.87 -4.86
N VAL A 221 -19.21 15.42 -4.71
CA VAL A 221 -18.54 15.31 -3.40
C VAL A 221 -18.42 16.66 -2.72
N GLN A 222 -18.00 17.70 -3.44
CA GLN A 222 -17.88 19.04 -2.88
C GLN A 222 -19.23 19.58 -2.40
N ASP A 223 -20.30 19.33 -3.15
CA ASP A 223 -21.63 19.78 -2.76
C ASP A 223 -22.17 19.02 -1.54
N ALA A 224 -21.90 17.71 -1.44
CA ALA A 224 -22.21 16.95 -0.23
C ALA A 224 -21.42 17.46 0.99
N ILE A 225 -20.13 17.79 0.82
CA ILE A 225 -19.29 18.37 1.87
C ILE A 225 -19.82 19.74 2.33
N LYS A 226 -20.45 20.52 1.45
CA LYS A 226 -21.12 21.78 1.81
C LYS A 226 -22.46 21.57 2.56
N GLY A 227 -22.86 20.32 2.79
CA GLY A 227 -24.05 19.95 3.55
C GLY A 227 -25.25 19.55 2.70
N TRP A 228 -25.11 19.41 1.37
CA TRP A 228 -26.22 18.91 0.57
C TRP A 228 -26.35 17.38 0.69
N ASP A 229 -27.35 16.90 1.43
CA ASP A 229 -27.69 15.48 1.52
C ASP A 229 -29.08 15.17 0.94
N PRO A 230 -29.17 14.80 -0.36
CA PRO A 230 -30.42 14.34 -0.97
C PRO A 230 -30.94 12.99 -0.43
N SER A 231 -30.05 12.17 0.14
CA SER A 231 -30.36 10.82 0.62
C SER A 231 -31.20 10.82 1.91
N SER A 232 -31.25 11.96 2.61
CA SER A 232 -31.91 12.14 3.90
C SER A 232 -31.33 11.24 5.00
N THR A 233 -30.03 11.42 5.26
CA THR A 233 -29.22 10.74 6.28
C THR A 233 -29.07 9.23 6.08
N ALA A 234 -29.15 8.78 4.83
CA ALA A 234 -28.97 7.36 4.52
C ALA A 234 -27.53 6.92 4.81
N ILE A 235 -27.40 5.69 5.30
CA ILE A 235 -26.10 5.03 5.51
C ILE A 235 -25.92 3.78 4.63
N TYR A 236 -26.99 3.36 3.96
CA TYR A 236 -26.98 2.30 2.96
C TYR A 236 -27.69 2.74 1.69
N TYR A 237 -27.36 2.08 0.58
CA TYR A 237 -28.12 2.16 -0.66
C TYR A 237 -27.98 0.83 -1.40
N PHE A 238 -28.91 0.57 -2.32
CA PHE A 238 -28.81 -0.56 -3.24
C PHE A 238 -29.57 -0.31 -4.53
N ASN A 239 -29.16 -1.00 -5.59
CA ASN A 239 -29.92 -1.05 -6.83
C ASN A 239 -30.93 -2.21 -6.76
N PRO A 240 -32.25 -1.94 -6.69
CA PRO A 240 -33.27 -2.98 -6.56
C PRO A 240 -33.32 -3.94 -7.77
N ALA A 241 -32.78 -3.54 -8.93
CA ALA A 241 -32.71 -4.41 -10.10
C ALA A 241 -31.62 -5.50 -9.99
N THR A 242 -30.63 -5.33 -9.12
CA THR A 242 -29.47 -6.24 -9.03
C THR A 242 -29.21 -6.75 -7.61
N ALA A 243 -29.82 -6.16 -6.59
CA ALA A 243 -29.57 -6.53 -5.20
C ALA A 243 -30.21 -7.87 -4.83
N THR A 244 -29.39 -8.84 -4.45
CA THR A 244 -29.80 -10.18 -4.04
C THR A 244 -29.79 -10.40 -2.52
N SER A 245 -29.15 -9.50 -1.76
CA SER A 245 -29.01 -9.64 -0.30
C SER A 245 -30.34 -9.45 0.43
N LYS A 246 -30.87 -10.47 1.09
CA LYS A 246 -32.10 -10.35 1.90
C LYS A 246 -31.97 -9.27 2.99
N TRP A 247 -30.77 -9.10 3.55
CA TRP A 247 -30.50 -8.12 4.61
C TRP A 247 -30.65 -6.67 4.11
N ILE A 248 -30.26 -6.35 2.87
CA ILE A 248 -30.39 -4.98 2.38
C ILE A 248 -31.85 -4.61 2.14
N TRP A 249 -32.66 -5.58 1.71
CA TRP A 249 -34.09 -5.43 1.52
C TRP A 249 -34.86 -5.26 2.84
N SER A 250 -34.32 -5.73 3.96
CA SER A 250 -34.94 -5.54 5.29
C SER A 250 -34.60 -4.19 5.93
N ARG A 251 -33.74 -3.37 5.32
CA ARG A 251 -33.41 -2.04 5.84
C ARG A 251 -34.58 -1.07 5.61
N PRO A 252 -34.91 -0.18 6.57
CA PRO A 252 -35.91 0.86 6.37
C PRO A 252 -35.56 1.74 5.15
N GLN A 253 -36.39 1.65 4.12
CA GLN A 253 -36.20 2.40 2.87
C GLN A 253 -36.68 3.84 3.06
N ILE A 254 -35.86 4.80 2.64
CA ILE A 254 -36.14 6.23 2.77
C ILE A 254 -36.77 6.75 1.48
N LYS A 255 -36.06 6.56 0.36
CA LYS A 255 -36.48 7.04 -0.97
C LYS A 255 -35.64 6.38 -2.07
N ARG A 256 -36.07 6.57 -3.31
CA ARG A 256 -35.33 6.20 -4.51
C ARG A 256 -34.85 7.44 -5.25
N ILE A 257 -33.58 7.46 -5.65
CA ILE A 257 -33.00 8.48 -6.55
C ILE A 257 -32.28 7.74 -7.67
N GLY A 258 -32.74 7.95 -8.91
CA GLY A 258 -32.26 7.19 -10.06
C GLY A 258 -32.47 5.69 -9.86
N ARG A 259 -31.38 4.93 -9.98
CA ARG A 259 -31.39 3.47 -9.82
C ARG A 259 -31.17 3.01 -8.38
N HIS A 260 -30.93 3.90 -7.43
CA HIS A 260 -30.63 3.53 -6.05
C HIS A 260 -31.80 3.80 -5.10
N ILE A 261 -32.12 2.81 -4.27
CA ILE A 261 -32.92 2.99 -3.06
C ILE A 261 -31.95 3.27 -1.90
N PHE A 262 -32.22 4.32 -1.12
CA PHE A 262 -31.43 4.76 0.02
C PHE A 262 -32.11 4.35 1.33
N CYS A 263 -31.34 3.87 2.30
CA CYS A 263 -31.86 3.25 3.52
C CYS A 263 -31.07 3.66 4.79
N ARG A 264 -31.72 3.45 5.94
CA ARG A 264 -31.07 3.49 7.26
C ARG A 264 -30.65 2.11 7.74
#